data_AF-A0A7W8E0P8-F1
#
_entry.id   AF-A0A7W8E0P8-F1
#
_cell.length_a   1.000
_cell.length_b   1.000
_cell.length_c   1.000
_cell.angle_alpha   90.00
_cell.angle_beta   90.00
_cell.angle_gamma   90.00
#
_symmetry.space_group_name_H-M   'P 1'
#
loop_
_entity.id
_entity.type
_entity.pdbx_description
1 polymer ?
#
loop_
_entity_poly.entity_id
_entity_poly.type
_entity_poly.pdbx_seq_one_letter_code
_entity_poly.pdbx_strand_id
1 'polypeptide(L)'
;MITAADFQDLLDRLGEDLESWPVPQRQAAAELLRQSGEARAMLDQAGLLRRALASEPVRAGAALTERIMRGIQPDPAPAAEPPQSLRSRV
;
A
#
# COMPACT_ATOMS: atom_id res chain seq x y z
N MET A 1 -26.97 3.63 5.73
CA MET A 1 -26.47 2.86 6.89
C MET A 1 -25.88 1.58 6.31
N ILE A 2 -24.62 1.26 6.62
CA ILE A 2 -23.97 0.04 6.14
C ILE A 2 -24.37 -1.16 7.00
N THR A 3 -24.42 -2.35 6.43
CA THR A 3 -24.73 -3.58 7.15
C THR A 3 -23.47 -4.16 7.81
N ALA A 4 -23.63 -5.19 8.67
CA ALA A 4 -22.50 -5.93 9.20
C ALA A 4 -21.67 -6.59 8.09
N ALA A 5 -22.32 -7.14 7.05
CA ALA A 5 -21.61 -7.72 5.90
C ALA A 5 -20.79 -6.66 5.14
N ASP A 6 -21.39 -5.50 4.85
CA ASP A 6 -20.67 -4.39 4.19
C ASP A 6 -19.47 -3.93 5.03
N PHE A 7 -19.61 -3.94 6.36
CA PHE A 7 -18.51 -3.59 7.27
C PHE A 7 -17.39 -4.63 7.25
N GLN A 8 -17.72 -5.93 7.19
CA GLN A 8 -16.72 -7.00 7.01
C GLN A 8 -15.92 -6.79 5.72
N ASP A 9 -16.63 -6.54 4.60
CA ASP A 9 -15.99 -6.31 3.31
C ASP A 9 -15.05 -5.09 3.33
N LEU A 10 -15.42 -4.03 4.07
CA LEU A 10 -14.56 -2.87 4.27
C LEU A 10 -13.33 -3.21 5.12
N LEU A 11 -13.49 -3.97 6.21
CA LEU A 11 -12.38 -4.45 7.04
C LEU A 11 -11.39 -5.30 6.24
N ASP A 12 -11.88 -6.23 5.43
CA ASP A 12 -11.02 -7.12 4.65
C ASP A 12 -10.22 -6.37 3.58
N ARG A 13 -10.73 -5.24 3.10
CA ARG A 13 -10.09 -4.43 2.04
C ARG A 13 -9.20 -3.31 2.56
N LEU A 14 -9.61 -2.65 3.64
CA LEU A 14 -8.98 -1.45 4.18
C LEU A 14 -8.19 -1.71 5.47
N GLY A 15 -8.34 -2.89 6.06
CA GLY A 15 -7.72 -3.27 7.32
C GLY A 15 -8.44 -2.72 8.54
N GLU A 16 -7.92 -3.07 9.72
CA GLU A 16 -8.49 -2.75 11.02
C GLU A 16 -8.27 -1.30 11.48
N ASP A 17 -7.33 -0.58 10.85
CA ASP A 17 -7.02 0.81 11.21
C ASP A 17 -8.00 1.79 10.54
N LEU A 18 -9.07 2.12 11.26
CA LEU A 18 -10.12 3.02 10.78
C LEU A 18 -9.63 4.43 10.46
N GLU A 19 -8.55 4.92 11.07
CA GLU A 19 -8.05 6.28 10.79
C GLU A 19 -7.47 6.38 9.38
N SER A 20 -6.95 5.26 8.86
CA SER A 20 -6.44 5.14 7.49
C SER A 20 -7.55 5.06 6.43
N TRP A 21 -8.80 4.84 6.84
CA TRP A 21 -9.91 4.67 5.91
C TRP A 21 -10.30 5.99 5.24
N PRO A 22 -10.83 5.93 3.99
CA PRO A 22 -11.40 7.12 3.38
C PRO A 22 -12.60 7.63 4.20
N VAL A 23 -12.75 8.96 4.24
CA VAL A 23 -13.69 9.66 5.14
C VAL A 23 -15.13 9.12 5.10
N PRO A 24 -15.74 8.85 3.93
CA PRO A 24 -17.13 8.36 3.88
C PRO A 24 -17.29 7.00 4.57
N GLN A 25 -16.36 6.08 4.35
CA GLN A 25 -16.37 4.74 4.92
C GLN A 25 -16.12 4.79 6.43
N ARG A 26 -15.17 5.64 6.88
CA ARG A 26 -14.87 5.84 8.29
C ARG A 26 -16.09 6.35 9.07
N GLN A 27 -16.79 7.34 8.52
CA GLN A 27 -18.01 7.88 9.13
C GLN A 27 -19.14 6.83 9.22
N ALA A 28 -19.35 6.06 8.15
CA ALA A 28 -20.36 5.01 8.14
C ALA A 28 -20.05 3.87 9.14
N ALA A 29 -18.78 3.47 9.22
CA ALA A 29 -18.30 2.50 10.21
C ALA A 29 -18.48 2.99 11.64
N ALA A 30 -18.14 4.26 11.92
CA ALA A 30 -18.29 4.83 13.26
C ALA A 30 -19.74 4.78 13.75
N GLU A 31 -20.71 5.10 12.88
CA GLU A 31 -22.12 5.02 13.26
C GLU A 31 -22.56 3.57 13.50
N LEU A 32 -22.13 2.61 12.68
CA LEU A 32 -22.44 1.20 12.87
C LEU A 32 -21.85 0.67 14.19
N LEU A 33 -20.59 0.98 14.49
CA LEU A 33 -19.90 0.54 15.70
C LEU A 33 -20.57 1.05 16.98
N ARG A 34 -21.17 2.23 16.94
CA ARG A 34 -21.93 2.79 18.06
C ARG A 34 -23.18 1.96 18.39
N GLN A 35 -23.76 1.30 17.39
CA GLN A 35 -25.05 0.63 17.50
C GLN A 35 -24.94 -0.91 17.54
N SER A 36 -23.92 -1.49 16.90
CA SER A 36 -23.81 -2.93 16.71
C SER A 36 -22.68 -3.54 17.55
N GLY A 37 -23.03 -4.50 18.41
CA GLY A 37 -22.07 -5.31 19.16
C GLY A 37 -21.27 -6.25 18.26
N GLU A 38 -21.93 -6.78 17.23
CA GLU A 38 -21.33 -7.65 16.22
C GLU A 38 -20.21 -6.92 15.46
N ALA A 39 -20.45 -5.70 14.99
CA ALA A 39 -19.45 -4.92 14.29
C ALA A 39 -18.20 -4.64 15.17
N ARG A 40 -18.40 -4.42 16.48
CA ARG A 40 -17.29 -4.25 17.43
C ARG A 40 -16.48 -5.55 17.57
N ALA A 41 -17.14 -6.69 17.67
CA ALA A 41 -16.48 -7.99 17.74
C ALA A 41 -15.65 -8.29 16.47
N MET A 42 -16.15 -7.91 15.29
CA MET A 42 -15.43 -8.06 14.02
C MET A 42 -14.16 -7.21 13.98
N LEU A 43 -14.24 -5.96 14.42
CA LEU A 43 -13.07 -5.07 14.51
C LEU A 43 -12.03 -5.62 15.51
N ASP A 44 -12.48 -6.12 16.65
CA ASP A 44 -11.59 -6.74 17.66
C ASP A 44 -10.88 -7.98 17.10
N GLN A 45 -11.60 -8.83 16.36
CA GLN A 45 -11.03 -10.00 15.67
C GLN A 45 -9.98 -9.59 14.63
N ALA A 46 -10.28 -8.59 13.80
CA ALA A 46 -9.32 -8.07 12.82
C ALA A 46 -8.04 -7.55 13.50
N GLY A 47 -8.17 -6.83 14.62
CA GLY A 47 -7.04 -6.37 15.42
C GLY A 47 -6.24 -7.51 16.06
N LEU A 48 -6.90 -8.59 16.51
CA LEU A 48 -6.22 -9.78 17.02
C LEU A 48 -5.42 -10.48 15.92
N LEU A 49 -6.01 -10.63 14.74
CA LEU A 49 -5.34 -11.21 13.58
C LEU A 49 -4.10 -10.41 13.18
N ARG A 50 -4.22 -9.06 13.12
CA ARG A 50 -3.06 -8.22 12.84
C ARG A 50 -1.92 -8.48 13.82
N ARG A 51 -2.21 -8.50 15.12
CA ARG A 51 -1.18 -8.73 16.15
C ARG A 51 -0.58 -10.13 16.05
N ALA A 52 -1.40 -11.15 15.80
CA ALA A 52 -0.93 -12.52 15.65
C ALA A 52 -0.03 -12.70 14.42
N LEU A 53 -0.28 -11.94 13.36
CA LEU A 53 0.46 -11.99 12.10
C LEU A 53 1.59 -10.95 12.03
N ALA A 54 1.69 -10.04 13.01
CA ALA A 54 2.76 -9.07 13.08
C ALA A 54 4.08 -9.78 13.44
N SER A 55 4.83 -10.15 12.41
CA SER A 55 6.21 -10.64 12.57
C SER A 55 7.18 -9.50 12.82
N GLU A 56 8.31 -9.80 13.47
CA GLU A 56 9.37 -8.81 13.67
C GLU A 56 9.82 -8.21 12.33
N PRO A 57 10.10 -6.89 12.28
CA PRO A 57 10.58 -6.25 11.07
C PRO A 57 11.86 -6.92 10.56
N VAL A 58 11.75 -7.69 9.48
CA VAL A 58 12.93 -8.29 8.84
C VAL A 58 13.70 -7.18 8.15
N ARG A 59 14.94 -6.93 8.59
CA ARG A 59 15.84 -5.99 7.93
C ARG A 59 16.32 -6.59 6.62
N ALA A 60 16.15 -5.86 5.52
CA ALA A 60 16.78 -6.20 4.26
C ALA A 60 18.31 -6.20 4.42
N GLY A 61 18.98 -7.21 3.87
CA GLY A 61 20.45 -7.19 3.79
C GLY A 61 20.92 -6.04 2.89
N ALA A 62 22.08 -5.46 3.20
CA ALA A 62 22.63 -4.30 2.48
C ALA A 62 22.70 -4.50 0.95
N ALA A 63 22.96 -5.73 0.50
CA ALA A 63 23.00 -6.08 -0.92
C ALA A 63 21.66 -5.86 -1.65
N LEU A 64 20.51 -5.96 -0.97
CA LEU A 64 19.20 -5.71 -1.58
C LEU A 64 18.97 -4.22 -1.79
N THR A 65 19.33 -3.40 -0.81
CA THR A 65 19.26 -1.94 -0.91
C THR A 65 20.09 -1.44 -2.10
N GLU A 66 21.33 -1.91 -2.21
CA GLU A 66 22.21 -1.57 -3.34
C GLU A 66 21.62 -1.95 -4.71
N ARG A 67 20.99 -3.13 -4.79
CA ARG A 67 20.33 -3.59 -6.02
C ARG A 67 19.12 -2.73 -6.40
N ILE A 68 18.30 -2.34 -5.42
CA ILE A 68 17.14 -1.46 -5.64
C ILE A 68 17.63 -0.09 -6.11
N MET A 69 18.61 0.50 -5.42
CA MET A 69 19.14 1.81 -5.77
C MET A 69 19.75 1.84 -7.17
N ARG A 70 20.41 0.75 -7.60
CA ARG A 70 20.92 0.63 -8.97
C ARG A 70 19.82 0.67 -10.04
N GLY A 71 18.65 0.08 -9.76
CA GLY A 71 17.52 0.06 -10.69
C GLY A 71 16.72 1.38 -10.74
N ILE A 72 16.92 2.27 -9.78
CA ILE A 72 16.28 3.60 -9.72
C ILE A 72 17.15 4.66 -10.38
N GLN A 73 18.43 4.38 -10.64
CA GLN A 73 19.26 5.32 -11.38
C GLN A 73 18.66 5.55 -12.78
N PRO A 74 18.42 6.81 -13.17
CA PRO A 74 17.93 7.11 -14.51
C PRO A 74 18.91 6.55 -15.52
N ASP A 75 18.39 5.90 -16.56
CA ASP A 75 19.19 5.49 -17.70
C ASP A 75 19.96 6.73 -18.18
N PRO A 76 21.31 6.72 -18.25
CA PRO A 76 22.01 7.83 -18.86
C PRO A 76 21.39 8.03 -20.24
N ALA A 77 20.83 9.23 -20.46
CA ALA A 77 20.21 9.60 -21.72
C ALA A 77 21.11 9.09 -22.86
N PRO A 78 20.58 8.37 -23.86
CA PRO A 78 21.40 7.84 -24.92
C PRO A 78 22.25 8.99 -25.44
N ALA A 79 23.57 8.86 -25.30
CA ALA A 79 24.50 9.89 -25.69
C ALA A 79 24.14 10.27 -27.12
N ALA A 80 23.70 11.52 -27.31
CA ALA A 80 23.23 12.02 -28.59
C ALA A 80 24.24 11.59 -29.65
N GLU A 81 23.79 10.73 -30.57
CA GLU A 81 24.63 10.28 -31.67
C GLU A 81 25.16 11.54 -32.37
N PRO A 82 26.49 11.70 -32.50
CA PRO A 82 27.04 12.89 -33.13
C PRO A 82 26.47 12.97 -34.55
N PRO A 83 26.08 14.18 -35.02
CA PRO A 83 25.44 14.33 -36.32
C PRO A 83 26.35 13.68 -37.36
N GLN A 84 25.83 12.64 -38.03
CA GLN A 84 26.50 12.00 -39.16
C GLN A 84 26.75 13.10 -40.18
N SER A 85 27.96 13.63 -40.12
CA SER A 85 28.43 14.63 -41.05
C SER A 85 28.43 13.93 -42.39
N LEU A 86 27.53 14.39 -43.26
CA LEU A 86 27.53 14.16 -44.70
C LEU A 86 28.91 14.55 -45.24
N ARG A 87 29.89 13.66 -45.07
CA ARG A 87 31.16 13.70 -45.76
C ARG A 87 30.92 13.16 -47.16
N SER A 88 30.37 14.05 -47.96
CA SER A 88 30.60 14.12 -49.39
C SER A 88 32.12 14.07 -49.67
N ARG A 89 32.47 13.34 -50.74
CA ARG A 89 33.66 13.40 -51.64
C ARG A 89 34.14 11.97 -51.90
N VAL A 90 34.33 11.49 -53.14
CA VAL A 90 34.68 12.12 -54.43
C VAL A 90 34.02 11.34 -55.56
#